data_AF-A0A6P7U1Y9-F1
#
_entry.id   AF-A0A6P7U1Y9-F1
#
_cell.length_a   1.000
_cell.length_b   1.000
_cell.length_c   1.000
_cell.angle_alpha   90.00
_cell.angle_beta   90.00
_cell.angle_gamma   90.00
#
_symmetry.space_group_name_H-M   'P 1'
#
loop_
_entity.id
_entity.type
_entity.pdbx_description
1 polymer ?
#
loop_
_entity_poly.entity_id
_entity_poly.type
_entity_poly.pdbx_seq_one_letter_code
_entity_poly.pdbx_strand_id
1 'polypeptide(L)'
;MNQNPGWIQNAGGFWVNPSFGFGLLNAMELINAARPTKWKTVPKQHICKTATTESNKKLEDGGEVNILVSSDRCENSSNEVMYLEHIQVVMNIDHTHRGDLEIWVISPSGTRTNLLQKRPKDSSPEGFKNWSFMSVQTWGEDPLGMWKLIVKDTELFPNSSGIVKNVTFVFYGTSEAPDHVIRAGGQRLYPTDMIPIAPTSSDEFLKLSTAELNSILNTPTRVSGTEYAPTYSAKVRTKLESARYKYLLRQLKEKEAEQERRWQRQRDRQLRKWKNQYDRYSYY
;
A
#
# COMPACT_ATOMS: atom_id res chain seq x y z
N MET A 1 -11.79 -10.98 8.64
CA MET A 1 -11.20 -9.83 7.91
C MET A 1 -12.06 -9.35 6.74
N ASN A 2 -12.87 -10.22 6.12
CA ASN A 2 -13.57 -10.01 4.84
C ASN A 2 -14.67 -8.91 4.77
N GLN A 3 -14.82 -8.08 5.80
CA GLN A 3 -15.77 -6.95 5.85
C GLN A 3 -15.07 -5.60 6.07
N ASN A 4 -13.74 -5.59 6.20
CA ASN A 4 -12.95 -4.40 6.49
C ASN A 4 -12.12 -4.05 5.24
N PRO A 5 -12.54 -3.11 4.38
CA PRO A 5 -11.75 -2.69 3.21
C PRO A 5 -10.46 -1.96 3.63
N GLY A 6 -9.55 -1.77 2.68
CA GLY A 6 -8.29 -1.02 2.90
C GLY A 6 -7.13 -1.83 3.46
N TRP A 7 -7.18 -3.18 3.38
CA TRP A 7 -5.98 -4.00 3.55
C TRP A 7 -5.07 -3.89 2.33
N ILE A 8 -3.81 -3.55 2.55
CA ILE A 8 -2.74 -3.57 1.55
C ILE A 8 -1.60 -4.46 2.05
N GLN A 9 -0.89 -5.12 1.13
CA GLN A 9 0.35 -5.81 1.46
C GLN A 9 1.53 -4.89 1.13
N ASN A 10 2.41 -4.67 2.10
CA ASN A 10 3.63 -3.89 1.93
C ASN A 10 4.76 -4.75 1.32
N ALA A 11 5.88 -4.15 0.92
CA ALA A 11 6.97 -4.89 0.27
C ALA A 11 7.82 -5.73 1.25
N GLY A 12 7.70 -5.51 2.56
CA GLY A 12 8.13 -6.44 3.61
C GLY A 12 7.23 -7.68 3.73
N GLY A 13 6.16 -7.78 2.94
CA GLY A 13 5.18 -8.87 2.93
C GLY A 13 4.07 -8.73 3.98
N PHE A 14 4.06 -7.67 4.79
CA PHE A 14 3.07 -7.46 5.84
C PHE A 14 1.74 -6.95 5.29
N TRP A 15 0.64 -7.55 5.73
CA TRP A 15 -0.69 -6.99 5.54
C TRP A 15 -0.95 -5.90 6.57
N VAL A 16 -1.26 -4.69 6.11
CA VAL A 16 -1.56 -3.52 6.94
C VAL A 16 -2.87 -2.87 6.52
N ASN A 17 -3.55 -2.23 7.47
CA ASN A 17 -4.76 -1.46 7.25
C ASN A 17 -4.70 -0.14 8.05
N PRO A 18 -5.09 1.02 7.49
CA PRO A 18 -5.07 2.31 8.19
C PRO A 18 -5.82 2.32 9.53
N SER A 19 -6.89 1.53 9.67
CA SER A 19 -7.72 1.47 10.88
C SER A 19 -7.36 0.35 11.85
N PHE A 20 -6.64 -0.68 11.39
CA PHE A 20 -6.36 -1.90 12.18
C PHE A 20 -4.86 -2.24 12.31
N GLY A 21 -3.96 -1.44 11.74
CA GLY A 21 -2.53 -1.73 11.72
C GLY A 21 -2.24 -3.09 11.08
N PHE A 22 -1.41 -3.91 11.73
CA PHE A 22 -1.13 -5.30 11.33
C PHE A 22 -2.23 -6.31 11.70
N GLY A 23 -3.33 -5.86 12.30
CA GLY A 23 -4.48 -6.68 12.68
C GLY A 23 -4.65 -6.90 14.18
N LEU A 24 -5.56 -7.79 14.54
CA LEU A 24 -5.91 -8.08 15.93
C LEU A 24 -4.79 -8.82 16.65
N LEU A 25 -4.45 -8.38 17.86
CA LEU A 25 -3.47 -9.05 18.70
C LEU A 25 -3.96 -10.45 19.13
N ASN A 26 -3.19 -11.48 18.80
CA ASN A 26 -3.40 -12.83 19.31
C ASN A 26 -2.42 -13.09 20.46
N ALA A 27 -2.93 -13.11 21.70
CA ALA A 27 -2.12 -13.28 22.91
C ALA A 27 -1.36 -14.61 22.97
N MET A 28 -1.97 -15.70 22.50
CA MET A 28 -1.33 -17.03 22.46
C MET A 28 -0.16 -17.02 21.47
N GLU A 29 -0.36 -16.44 20.28
CA GLU A 29 0.72 -16.34 19.28
C GLU A 29 1.82 -15.35 19.69
N LEU A 30 1.49 -14.26 20.39
CA LEU A 30 2.50 -13.37 20.97
C LEU A 30 3.39 -14.13 21.98
N ILE A 31 2.80 -14.85 22.93
CA ILE A 31 3.54 -15.64 23.93
C ILE A 31 4.34 -16.76 23.25
N ASN A 32 3.75 -17.44 22.25
CA ASN A 32 4.41 -18.47 21.46
C ASN A 32 5.61 -17.93 20.66
N ALA A 33 5.54 -16.68 20.19
CA ALA A 33 6.61 -16.01 19.46
C ALA A 33 7.72 -15.51 20.39
N ALA A 34 7.35 -14.94 21.54
CA ALA A 34 8.26 -14.35 22.53
C ALA A 34 9.11 -15.37 23.32
N ARG A 35 8.89 -16.68 23.14
CA ARG A 35 9.71 -17.72 23.78
C ARG A 35 11.21 -17.52 23.43
N PRO A 36 12.16 -17.62 24.39
CA PRO A 36 13.59 -17.43 24.11
C PRO A 36 14.18 -18.38 23.05
N THR A 37 13.53 -19.51 22.78
CA THR A 37 13.91 -20.46 21.72
C THR A 37 13.46 -20.02 20.32
N LYS A 38 12.64 -18.96 20.19
CA LYS A 38 12.14 -18.41 18.92
C LYS A 38 12.46 -16.94 18.75
N TRP A 39 12.21 -16.10 19.77
CA TRP A 39 12.58 -14.70 19.73
C TRP A 39 14.06 -14.55 20.09
N LYS A 40 14.80 -13.88 19.22
CA LYS A 40 16.11 -13.33 19.51
C LYS A 40 15.99 -11.82 19.40
N THR A 41 16.68 -11.12 20.28
CA THR A 41 16.80 -9.66 20.23
C THR A 41 17.23 -9.22 18.84
N VAL A 42 16.58 -8.19 18.31
CA VAL A 42 16.91 -7.60 17.01
C VAL A 42 18.29 -6.90 17.07
N PRO A 43 18.94 -6.66 15.92
CA PRO A 43 20.14 -5.83 15.86
C PRO A 43 19.92 -4.42 16.44
N LYS A 44 21.01 -3.68 16.64
CA LYS A 44 20.95 -2.31 17.17
C LYS A 44 20.12 -1.41 16.24
N GLN A 45 19.26 -0.59 16.82
CA GLN A 45 18.53 0.42 16.05
C GLN A 45 19.48 1.54 15.57
N HIS A 46 19.31 1.92 14.30
CA HIS A 46 19.94 3.05 13.64
C HIS A 46 18.87 4.07 13.22
N ILE A 47 19.30 5.33 13.02
CA ILE A 47 18.43 6.44 12.61
C ILE A 47 19.09 7.13 11.43
N CYS A 48 18.59 6.87 10.23
CA CYS A 48 18.98 7.58 9.03
C CYS A 48 18.09 8.82 8.82
N LYS A 49 18.66 9.92 8.32
CA LYS A 49 17.94 11.15 8.00
C LYS A 49 18.33 11.63 6.60
N THR A 50 17.34 11.93 5.76
CA THR A 50 17.61 12.57 4.48
C THR A 50 18.10 14.01 4.68
N ALA A 51 18.72 14.59 3.66
CA ALA A 51 18.83 16.04 3.59
C ALA A 51 17.43 16.69 3.64
N THR A 52 17.34 17.88 4.22
CA THR A 52 16.11 18.67 4.24
C THR A 52 15.83 19.19 2.84
N THR A 53 14.69 18.82 2.27
CA THR A 53 14.22 19.33 0.99
C THR A 53 13.46 20.63 1.23
N GLU A 54 14.01 21.76 0.77
CA GLU A 54 13.30 23.03 0.71
C GLU A 54 12.42 23.06 -0.54
N SER A 55 11.11 22.97 -0.34
CA SER A 55 10.11 22.93 -1.40
C SER A 55 9.52 24.32 -1.67
N ASN A 56 9.09 25.03 -0.61
CA ASN A 56 8.41 26.33 -0.67
C ASN A 56 7.28 26.40 -1.74
N LYS A 57 6.62 25.26 -2.00
CA LYS A 57 5.58 25.12 -3.01
C LYS A 57 4.25 25.60 -2.45
N LYS A 58 3.60 26.50 -3.18
CA LYS A 58 2.23 26.91 -2.90
C LYS A 58 1.27 25.72 -3.09
N LEU A 59 0.34 25.58 -2.17
CA LEU A 59 -0.81 24.69 -2.24
C LEU A 59 -2.04 25.59 -2.43
N GLU A 60 -2.67 25.48 -3.58
CA GLU A 60 -3.95 26.14 -3.88
C GLU A 60 -5.11 25.32 -3.29
N ASP A 61 -6.28 25.95 -3.12
CA ASP A 61 -7.55 25.27 -2.83
C ASP A 61 -7.77 24.09 -3.81
N GLY A 62 -8.10 22.90 -3.28
CA GLY A 62 -8.20 21.64 -4.05
C GLY A 62 -6.92 21.11 -4.69
N GLY A 63 -5.80 21.83 -4.56
CA GLY A 63 -4.53 21.52 -5.18
C GLY A 63 -3.76 20.35 -4.55
N GLU A 64 -2.72 19.91 -5.25
CA GLU A 64 -1.81 18.86 -4.77
C GLU A 64 -0.34 19.23 -5.02
N VAL A 65 0.46 19.19 -3.96
CA VAL A 65 1.91 19.35 -4.01
C VAL A 65 2.59 17.98 -3.94
N ASN A 66 3.36 17.68 -4.99
CA ASN A 66 4.19 16.48 -5.08
C ASN A 66 5.66 16.84 -4.82
N ILE A 67 6.31 16.10 -3.90
CA ILE A 67 7.72 16.26 -3.52
C ILE A 67 8.39 14.89 -3.61
N LEU A 68 9.50 14.81 -4.32
CA LEU A 68 10.34 13.61 -4.42
C LEU A 68 11.55 13.80 -3.51
N VAL A 69 11.82 12.82 -2.66
CA VAL A 69 12.96 12.80 -1.74
C VAL A 69 13.78 11.55 -2.04
N SER A 70 15.06 11.72 -2.35
CA SER A 70 15.98 10.60 -2.50
C SER A 70 16.47 10.14 -1.12
N SER A 71 16.44 8.83 -0.90
CA SER A 71 17.03 8.17 0.27
C SER A 71 18.20 7.31 -0.21
N ASP A 72 19.37 7.59 0.34
CA ASP A 72 20.57 6.76 0.22
C ASP A 72 20.67 5.72 1.35
N ARG A 73 19.59 5.56 2.14
CA ARG A 73 19.52 4.78 3.40
C ARG A 73 20.66 5.01 4.40
N CYS A 74 21.42 6.11 4.27
CA CYS A 74 22.67 6.36 4.97
C CYS A 74 23.69 5.22 4.79
N GLU A 75 23.75 4.65 3.58
CA GLU A 75 24.66 3.57 3.18
C GLU A 75 26.14 3.90 3.50
N ASN A 76 26.92 2.88 3.86
CA ASN A 76 28.32 3.01 4.26
C ASN A 76 28.57 3.92 5.50
N SER A 77 27.56 4.12 6.36
CA SER A 77 27.68 4.93 7.58
C SER A 77 27.27 4.17 8.84
N SER A 78 27.61 4.70 10.02
CA SER A 78 27.15 4.15 11.30
C SER A 78 25.65 4.27 11.56
N ASN A 79 24.90 4.88 10.65
CA ASN A 79 23.45 5.14 10.75
C ASN A 79 22.65 4.44 9.63
N GLU A 80 23.26 3.50 8.91
CA GLU A 80 22.62 2.74 7.83
C GLU A 80 21.36 2.01 8.31
N VAL A 81 20.30 2.05 7.49
CA VAL A 81 19.04 1.34 7.74
C VAL A 81 18.66 0.54 6.49
N MET A 82 18.87 -0.77 6.50
CA MET A 82 18.45 -1.67 5.41
C MET A 82 17.07 -2.28 5.65
N TYR A 83 16.64 -2.40 6.91
CA TYR A 83 15.35 -2.97 7.30
C TYR A 83 14.57 -1.96 8.12
N LEU A 84 13.55 -1.35 7.52
CA LEU A 84 12.70 -0.35 8.18
C LEU A 84 11.91 -0.92 9.36
N GLU A 85 11.82 -0.12 10.41
CA GLU A 85 10.84 -0.24 11.50
C GLU A 85 9.82 0.90 11.40
N HIS A 86 10.27 2.14 11.58
CA HIS A 86 9.42 3.33 11.57
C HIS A 86 9.91 4.34 10.54
N ILE A 87 8.98 5.05 9.91
CA ILE A 87 9.27 6.26 9.16
C ILE A 87 8.70 7.47 9.89
N GLN A 88 9.40 8.59 9.84
CA GLN A 88 8.84 9.91 10.14
C GLN A 88 9.03 10.85 8.95
N VAL A 89 8.03 11.69 8.70
CA VAL A 89 8.15 12.87 7.85
C VAL A 89 8.05 14.09 8.76
N VAL A 90 9.19 14.76 8.94
CA VAL A 90 9.27 16.02 9.68
C VAL A 90 9.09 17.15 8.69
N MET A 91 8.10 18.02 8.89
CA MET A 91 7.80 19.07 7.92
C MET A 91 7.22 20.36 8.50
N ASN A 92 7.33 21.41 7.67
CA ASN A 92 6.69 22.71 7.87
C ASN A 92 5.65 22.95 6.76
N ILE A 93 4.40 23.19 7.13
CA ILE A 93 3.30 23.56 6.22
C ILE A 93 2.57 24.74 6.84
N ASP A 94 2.49 25.87 6.13
CA ASP A 94 1.50 26.91 6.45
C ASP A 94 0.19 26.55 5.75
N HIS A 95 -0.97 26.70 6.41
CA HIS A 95 -2.29 26.51 5.79
C HIS A 95 -3.34 27.37 6.47
N THR A 96 -4.26 27.97 5.72
CA THR A 96 -5.36 28.77 6.30
C THR A 96 -6.37 27.91 7.07
N HIS A 97 -6.52 26.63 6.69
CA HIS A 97 -7.41 25.67 7.36
C HIS A 97 -6.74 24.28 7.43
N ARG A 98 -6.11 23.94 8.56
CA ARG A 98 -5.29 22.73 8.72
C ARG A 98 -6.07 21.41 8.57
N GLY A 99 -7.40 21.44 8.67
CA GLY A 99 -8.28 20.30 8.47
C GLY A 99 -8.41 19.85 7.01
N ASP A 100 -8.14 20.72 6.05
CA ASP A 100 -8.14 20.38 4.62
C ASP A 100 -6.97 19.51 4.20
N LEU A 101 -5.86 19.58 4.94
CA LEU A 101 -4.62 18.88 4.61
C LEU A 101 -4.80 17.35 4.70
N GLU A 102 -4.58 16.69 3.56
CA GLU A 102 -4.35 15.25 3.48
C GLU A 102 -2.90 14.98 3.06
N ILE A 103 -2.20 14.09 3.77
CA ILE A 103 -0.78 13.82 3.53
C ILE A 103 -0.57 12.33 3.28
N TRP A 104 0.07 12.00 2.16
CA TRP A 104 0.43 10.64 1.79
C TRP A 104 1.93 10.52 1.51
N VAL A 105 2.49 9.34 1.77
CA VAL A 105 3.81 8.94 1.26
C VAL A 105 3.72 7.64 0.49
N ILE A 106 4.59 7.50 -0.50
CA ILE A 106 4.80 6.26 -1.26
C ILE A 106 6.28 5.90 -1.12
N SER A 107 6.55 4.68 -0.65
CA SER A 107 7.92 4.15 -0.52
C SER A 107 8.54 3.82 -1.89
N PRO A 108 9.86 3.64 -1.98
CA PRO A 108 10.53 3.19 -3.20
C PRO A 108 9.97 1.86 -3.73
N SER A 109 9.50 0.99 -2.84
CA SER A 109 8.85 -0.28 -3.19
C SER A 109 7.34 -0.16 -3.52
N GLY A 110 6.78 1.05 -3.49
CA GLY A 110 5.40 1.34 -3.92
C GLY A 110 4.33 1.36 -2.83
N THR A 111 4.69 1.14 -1.55
CA THR A 111 3.72 1.12 -0.45
C THR A 111 3.18 2.52 -0.16
N ARG A 112 1.88 2.73 -0.43
CA ARG A 112 1.18 3.99 -0.23
C ARG A 112 0.57 4.08 1.17
N THR A 113 1.08 4.99 1.97
CA THR A 113 0.72 5.26 3.37
C THR A 113 -0.01 6.60 3.49
N ASN A 114 -1.13 6.64 4.22
CA ASN A 114 -1.75 7.90 4.64
C ASN A 114 -1.16 8.32 6.00
N LEU A 115 -0.54 9.50 6.06
CA LEU A 115 0.08 10.07 7.27
C LEU A 115 -0.83 11.08 7.99
N LEU A 116 -1.73 11.72 7.25
CA LEU A 116 -2.72 12.64 7.80
C LEU A 116 -3.98 12.55 6.95
N GLN A 117 -5.08 12.11 7.55
CA GLN A 117 -6.40 12.21 6.95
C GLN A 117 -6.96 13.61 7.14
N LYS A 118 -7.81 14.05 6.20
CA LYS A 118 -8.59 15.28 6.33
C LYS A 118 -9.47 15.26 7.57
N ARG A 119 -9.62 16.41 8.23
CA ARG A 119 -10.30 16.55 9.54
C ARG A 119 -11.32 17.69 9.49
N PRO A 120 -12.60 17.43 9.14
CA PRO A 120 -13.65 18.45 8.95
C PRO A 120 -14.00 19.34 10.16
N LYS A 121 -13.35 19.15 11.31
CA LYS A 121 -13.52 19.97 12.52
C LYS A 121 -12.28 20.78 12.91
N ASP A 122 -11.16 20.68 12.17
CA ASP A 122 -9.95 21.46 12.42
C ASP A 122 -9.85 22.65 11.47
N SER A 123 -10.49 23.76 11.83
CA SER A 123 -10.40 25.03 11.09
C SER A 123 -9.17 25.88 11.46
N SER A 124 -8.15 25.30 12.12
CA SER A 124 -6.99 26.06 12.61
C SER A 124 -6.11 26.59 11.47
N PRO A 125 -5.71 27.88 11.48
CA PRO A 125 -4.79 28.47 10.51
C PRO A 125 -3.30 28.30 10.88
N GLU A 126 -2.98 27.51 11.92
CA GLU A 126 -1.60 27.40 12.42
C GLU A 126 -0.69 26.53 11.56
N GLY A 127 -1.28 25.71 10.68
CA GLY A 127 -0.59 24.70 9.90
C GLY A 127 0.18 23.70 10.78
N PHE A 128 1.31 23.23 10.27
CA PHE A 128 2.23 22.32 10.96
C PHE A 128 3.62 22.94 11.02
N LYS A 129 4.20 23.02 12.22
CA LYS A 129 5.51 23.63 12.48
C LYS A 129 6.42 22.59 13.12
N ASN A 130 7.48 22.19 12.41
CA ASN A 130 8.39 21.11 12.77
C ASN A 130 7.66 19.83 13.22
N TRP A 131 6.54 19.51 12.57
CA TRP A 131 5.68 18.40 12.98
C TRP A 131 6.19 17.08 12.38
N SER A 132 6.23 16.04 13.20
CA SER A 132 6.65 14.69 12.82
C SER A 132 5.45 13.78 12.63
N PHE A 133 5.08 13.51 11.38
CA PHE A 133 4.11 12.46 11.05
C PHE A 133 4.82 11.09 11.03
N MET A 134 4.28 10.07 11.68
CA MET A 134 4.93 8.75 11.83
C MET A 134 4.08 7.63 11.23
N SER A 135 4.72 6.61 10.64
CA SER A 135 4.06 5.37 10.24
C SER A 135 4.94 4.13 10.41
N VAL A 136 4.27 3.00 10.55
CA VAL A 136 4.82 1.62 10.56
C VAL A 136 4.37 0.81 9.34
N GLN A 137 3.63 1.39 8.39
CA GLN A 137 3.05 0.64 7.26
C GLN A 137 4.12 0.12 6.27
N THR A 138 5.34 0.69 6.29
CA THR A 138 6.49 0.26 5.48
C THR A 138 7.49 -0.59 6.29
N TRP A 139 7.08 -1.20 7.41
CA TRP A 139 7.95 -2.08 8.22
C TRP A 139 8.48 -3.25 7.38
N GLY A 140 9.79 -3.49 7.47
CA GLY A 140 10.51 -4.54 6.74
C GLY A 140 10.89 -4.21 5.30
N GLU A 141 10.60 -2.99 4.81
CA GLU A 141 11.06 -2.54 3.49
C GLU A 141 12.49 -1.98 3.54
N ASP A 142 13.18 -2.01 2.39
CA ASP A 142 14.43 -1.29 2.15
C ASP A 142 14.10 0.19 1.85
N PRO A 143 14.60 1.17 2.62
CA PRO A 143 14.31 2.57 2.40
C PRO A 143 15.12 3.20 1.26
N LEU A 144 16.04 2.48 0.61
CA LEU A 144 16.85 2.97 -0.51
C LEU A 144 15.99 3.37 -1.71
N GLY A 145 16.23 4.55 -2.27
CA GLY A 145 15.62 5.03 -3.51
C GLY A 145 14.68 6.22 -3.32
N MET A 146 13.75 6.40 -4.26
CA MET A 146 12.90 7.59 -4.35
C MET A 146 11.62 7.45 -3.53
N TRP A 147 11.50 8.25 -2.48
CA TRP A 147 10.26 8.46 -1.74
C TRP A 147 9.43 9.57 -2.40
N LYS A 148 8.11 9.38 -2.48
CA LYS A 148 7.18 10.39 -2.98
C LYS A 148 6.26 10.85 -1.85
N LEU A 149 6.39 12.10 -1.43
CA LEU A 149 5.47 12.79 -0.56
C LEU A 149 4.41 13.52 -1.40
N ILE A 150 3.16 13.43 -0.96
CA ILE A 150 2.01 14.09 -1.55
C ILE A 150 1.29 14.84 -0.43
N VAL A 151 1.13 16.16 -0.60
CA VAL A 151 0.32 17.01 0.28
C VAL A 151 -0.81 17.58 -0.54
N LYS A 152 -2.05 17.34 -0.11
CA LYS A 152 -3.26 17.72 -0.84
C LYS A 152 -4.14 18.62 0.03
N ASP A 153 -4.76 19.62 -0.60
CA ASP A 153 -5.93 20.32 -0.08
C ASP A 153 -7.21 19.55 -0.50
N THR A 154 -8.16 19.39 0.42
CA THR A 154 -9.38 18.57 0.21
C THR A 154 -10.68 19.37 0.12
N GLU A 155 -10.62 20.69 -0.05
CA GLU A 155 -11.76 21.60 -0.30
C GLU A 155 -12.88 21.51 0.76
N LEU A 156 -12.56 21.19 2.03
CA LEU A 156 -13.58 21.20 3.09
C LEU A 156 -13.92 22.64 3.52
N PHE A 157 -12.98 23.57 3.37
CA PHE A 157 -13.18 25.01 3.60
C PHE A 157 -12.79 25.81 2.33
N PRO A 158 -13.73 26.52 1.69
CA PRO A 158 -13.48 27.17 0.41
C PRO A 158 -12.55 28.38 0.53
N ASN A 159 -11.76 28.62 -0.52
CA ASN A 159 -10.69 29.61 -0.60
C ASN A 159 -9.57 29.35 0.42
N SER A 160 -9.30 28.07 0.72
CA SER A 160 -8.12 27.64 1.45
C SER A 160 -6.84 27.90 0.63
N SER A 161 -5.70 27.98 1.32
CA SER A 161 -4.39 27.95 0.67
C SER A 161 -3.29 27.68 1.68
N GLY A 162 -2.12 27.27 1.19
CA GLY A 162 -0.95 27.04 2.02
C GLY A 162 0.38 27.05 1.27
N ILE A 163 1.43 26.77 2.02
CA ILE A 163 2.81 26.63 1.50
C ILE A 163 3.46 25.43 2.18
N VAL A 164 3.85 24.44 1.38
CA VAL A 164 4.65 23.30 1.83
C VAL A 164 6.12 23.68 1.75
N LYS A 165 6.73 23.93 2.92
CA LYS A 165 8.07 24.52 3.07
C LYS A 165 9.15 23.43 3.07
N ASN A 166 9.51 22.93 4.25
CA ASN A 166 10.66 22.06 4.45
C ASN A 166 10.18 20.64 4.73
N VAL A 167 10.88 19.64 4.19
CA VAL A 167 10.58 18.22 4.35
C VAL A 167 11.85 17.43 4.65
N THR A 168 11.82 16.63 5.71
CA THR A 168 12.90 15.70 6.06
C THR A 168 12.30 14.33 6.35
N PHE A 169 12.79 13.29 5.70
CA PHE A 169 12.46 11.90 6.06
C PHE A 169 13.44 11.40 7.12
N VAL A 170 12.93 10.70 8.13
CA VAL A 170 13.70 9.99 9.14
C VAL A 170 13.31 8.52 9.09
N PHE A 171 14.31 7.66 8.91
CA PHE A 171 14.15 6.21 8.85
C PHE A 171 14.74 5.59 10.10
N TYR A 172 13.94 4.84 10.83
CA TYR A 172 14.36 4.04 11.97
C TYR A 172 14.40 2.59 11.56
N GLY A 173 15.45 1.87 11.94
CA GLY A 173 15.49 0.43 11.71
C GLY A 173 16.86 -0.17 11.95
N THR A 174 17.18 -1.23 11.22
CA THR A 174 18.42 -2.00 11.41
C THR A 174 19.23 -2.08 10.11
N SER A 175 20.56 -2.06 10.23
CA SER A 175 21.50 -2.31 9.14
C SER A 175 21.59 -3.81 8.82
N GLU A 176 21.65 -4.64 9.86
CA GLU A 176 21.63 -6.11 9.75
C GLU A 176 20.21 -6.67 9.73
N ALA A 177 20.02 -7.80 9.03
CA ALA A 177 18.74 -8.50 8.97
C ALA A 177 18.35 -9.10 10.34
N PRO A 178 17.17 -8.77 10.90
CA PRO A 178 16.68 -9.46 12.10
C PRO A 178 16.47 -10.97 11.85
N ASP A 179 16.80 -11.82 12.82
CA ASP A 179 16.73 -13.29 12.67
C ASP A 179 15.34 -13.77 12.21
N HIS A 180 14.26 -13.13 12.70
CA HIS A 180 12.90 -13.46 12.27
C HIS A 180 12.62 -13.16 10.79
N VAL A 181 13.33 -12.21 10.17
CA VAL A 181 13.29 -11.91 8.72
C VAL A 181 14.08 -12.98 7.96
N ILE A 182 15.29 -13.32 8.44
CA ILE A 182 16.15 -14.36 7.85
C ILE A 182 15.39 -15.70 7.78
N ARG A 183 14.81 -16.15 8.89
CA ARG A 183 14.03 -17.41 8.96
C ARG A 183 12.76 -17.41 8.11
N ALA A 184 12.24 -16.24 7.77
CA ALA A 184 11.07 -16.09 6.90
C ALA A 184 11.43 -16.00 5.41
N GLY A 185 12.74 -16.00 5.06
CA GLY A 185 13.20 -15.86 3.69
C GLY A 185 13.16 -14.42 3.16
N GLY A 186 13.25 -13.43 4.05
CA GLY A 186 13.31 -12.00 3.69
C GLY A 186 11.98 -11.25 3.76
N GLN A 187 10.83 -11.93 3.74
CA GLN A 187 9.50 -11.31 3.77
C GLN A 187 8.56 -12.03 4.75
N ARG A 188 7.55 -11.31 5.25
CA ARG A 188 6.51 -11.89 6.10
C ARG A 188 5.59 -12.80 5.29
N LEU A 189 5.63 -14.10 5.60
CA LEU A 189 4.68 -15.09 5.09
C LEU A 189 3.49 -15.25 6.04
N TYR A 190 2.28 -15.21 5.48
CA TYR A 190 1.03 -15.49 6.20
C TYR A 190 0.50 -16.87 5.83
N PRO A 191 0.02 -17.67 6.80
CA PRO A 191 -0.89 -18.77 6.54
C PRO A 191 -2.08 -18.33 5.69
N THR A 192 -2.51 -19.17 4.75
CA THR A 192 -3.53 -18.85 3.73
C THR A 192 -4.90 -18.46 4.30
N ASP A 193 -5.20 -18.86 5.53
CA ASP A 193 -6.40 -18.53 6.29
C ASP A 193 -6.33 -17.16 6.99
N MET A 194 -5.13 -16.57 7.11
CA MET A 194 -4.89 -15.23 7.66
C MET A 194 -4.62 -14.15 6.60
N ILE A 195 -4.57 -14.52 5.31
CA ILE A 195 -4.52 -13.54 4.21
C ILE A 195 -5.90 -12.83 4.16
N PRO A 196 -5.97 -11.49 4.26
CA PRO A 196 -7.22 -10.78 4.02
C PRO A 196 -7.73 -11.13 2.62
N ILE A 197 -9.01 -11.48 2.49
CA ILE A 197 -9.63 -11.50 1.17
C ILE A 197 -9.65 -10.05 0.68
N ALA A 198 -8.67 -9.69 -0.13
CA ALA A 198 -8.69 -8.44 -0.87
C ALA A 198 -10.02 -8.38 -1.63
N PRO A 199 -10.70 -7.22 -1.68
CA PRO A 199 -11.80 -7.06 -2.63
C PRO A 199 -11.25 -7.43 -3.99
N THR A 200 -11.87 -8.41 -4.66
CA THR A 200 -11.43 -8.83 -5.97
C THR A 200 -11.41 -7.62 -6.89
N SER A 201 -10.45 -7.57 -7.80
CA SER A 201 -10.21 -6.43 -8.71
C SER A 201 -11.36 -6.11 -9.69
N SER A 202 -12.53 -6.73 -9.51
CA SER A 202 -13.81 -6.34 -10.09
C SER A 202 -14.24 -4.93 -9.68
N ASP A 203 -14.14 -4.57 -8.40
CA ASP A 203 -14.89 -3.42 -7.87
C ASP A 203 -14.21 -2.06 -8.09
N GLU A 204 -12.92 -2.07 -8.44
CA GLU A 204 -12.16 -0.86 -8.77
C GLU A 204 -12.14 -0.60 -10.28
N PHE A 205 -12.07 -1.65 -11.11
CA PHE A 205 -12.19 -1.53 -12.57
C PHE A 205 -13.61 -1.18 -13.04
N LEU A 206 -14.65 -1.49 -12.25
CA LEU A 206 -16.05 -1.15 -12.56
C LEU A 206 -16.43 0.31 -12.28
N LYS A 207 -15.51 1.14 -11.79
CA LYS A 207 -15.77 2.58 -11.51
C LYS A 207 -15.41 3.52 -12.66
N LEU A 208 -14.68 3.05 -13.67
CA LEU A 208 -14.46 3.83 -14.89
C LEU A 208 -15.77 3.93 -15.66
N SER A 209 -16.25 5.16 -15.85
CA SER A 209 -17.38 5.43 -16.72
C SER A 209 -17.08 5.00 -18.16
N THR A 210 -18.12 4.72 -18.94
CA THR A 210 -17.99 4.41 -20.36
C THR A 210 -17.28 5.53 -21.14
N ALA A 211 -17.30 6.77 -20.63
CA ALA A 211 -16.57 7.90 -21.21
C ALA A 211 -15.05 7.81 -20.98
N GLU A 212 -14.59 7.36 -19.81
CA GLU A 212 -13.16 7.22 -19.49
C GLU A 212 -12.53 6.02 -20.22
N LEU A 213 -13.25 4.89 -20.32
CA LEU A 213 -12.80 3.77 -21.15
C LEU A 213 -12.72 4.17 -22.63
N ASN A 214 -13.67 4.98 -23.12
CA ASN A 214 -13.63 5.50 -24.48
C ASN A 214 -12.55 6.57 -24.69
N SER A 215 -12.12 7.34 -23.69
CA SER A 215 -11.00 8.28 -23.86
C SER A 215 -9.67 7.54 -23.98
N ILE A 216 -9.44 6.53 -23.12
CA ILE A 216 -8.24 5.68 -23.13
C ILE A 216 -8.12 4.90 -24.45
N LEU A 217 -9.24 4.35 -24.96
CA LEU A 217 -9.24 3.59 -26.22
C LEU A 217 -9.09 4.46 -27.48
N ASN A 218 -9.40 5.76 -27.40
CA ASN A 218 -9.32 6.68 -28.55
C ASN A 218 -8.13 7.66 -28.49
N THR A 219 -7.26 7.62 -27.47
CA THR A 219 -6.02 8.41 -27.48
C THR A 219 -5.09 7.95 -28.61
N PRO A 220 -4.74 8.79 -29.59
CA PRO A 220 -3.80 8.41 -30.63
C PRO A 220 -2.40 8.24 -30.06
N THR A 221 -1.85 7.04 -30.10
CA THR A 221 -0.42 6.83 -29.85
C THR A 221 0.38 7.52 -30.94
N ARG A 222 1.14 8.55 -30.57
CA ARG A 222 1.99 9.32 -31.49
C ARG A 222 3.20 8.48 -31.92
N VAL A 223 3.03 7.68 -32.96
CA VAL A 223 4.13 6.98 -33.63
C VAL A 223 4.76 7.92 -34.67
N SER A 224 6.05 8.16 -34.52
CA SER A 224 6.87 8.87 -35.51
C SER A 224 7.31 7.91 -36.62
N GLY A 225 7.06 8.26 -37.89
CA GLY A 225 7.66 7.58 -39.06
C GLY A 225 6.68 6.79 -39.94
N THR A 226 6.35 7.39 -41.09
CA THR A 226 6.15 6.81 -42.44
C THR A 226 5.46 5.43 -42.66
N GLU A 227 4.48 5.47 -43.59
CA GLU A 227 3.95 4.41 -44.49
C GLU A 227 2.74 3.52 -44.10
N TYR A 228 2.00 3.12 -45.16
CA TYR A 228 0.71 2.40 -45.19
C TYR A 228 0.94 0.89 -45.47
N ALA A 229 0.01 -0.07 -45.38
CA ALA A 229 -1.46 -0.13 -45.22
C ALA A 229 -1.81 -1.44 -44.42
N PRO A 230 -3.01 -2.08 -44.47
CA PRO A 230 -4.31 -1.74 -45.05
C PRO A 230 -5.48 -1.66 -44.04
N THR A 231 -6.59 -1.04 -44.47
CA THR A 231 -7.80 -0.82 -43.67
C THR A 231 -8.70 -2.05 -43.57
N TYR A 232 -8.72 -2.72 -42.42
CA TYR A 232 -9.84 -3.59 -42.04
C TYR A 232 -11.04 -2.74 -41.58
N SER A 233 -12.22 -2.95 -42.19
CA SER A 233 -13.39 -2.14 -41.87
C SER A 233 -13.81 -2.27 -40.41
N ALA A 234 -14.28 -1.18 -39.80
CA ALA A 234 -14.61 -1.12 -38.38
C ALA A 234 -15.64 -2.19 -37.93
N LYS A 235 -16.48 -2.67 -38.85
CA LYS A 235 -17.45 -3.77 -38.63
C LYS A 235 -16.81 -5.14 -38.39
N VAL A 236 -15.60 -5.39 -38.91
CA VAL A 236 -14.84 -6.63 -38.66
C VAL A 236 -14.10 -6.52 -37.33
N ARG A 237 -13.49 -5.36 -37.07
CA ARG A 237 -12.72 -5.07 -35.84
C ARG A 237 -13.59 -5.23 -34.58
N THR A 238 -14.73 -4.56 -34.56
CA THR A 238 -15.77 -4.67 -33.50
C THR A 238 -16.31 -6.09 -33.31
N LYS A 239 -16.44 -6.89 -34.38
CA LYS A 239 -16.81 -8.32 -34.27
C LYS A 239 -15.71 -9.17 -33.63
N LEU A 240 -14.45 -8.96 -34.01
CA LEU A 240 -13.31 -9.68 -33.42
C LEU A 240 -13.06 -9.30 -31.96
N GLU A 241 -13.19 -8.02 -31.61
CA GLU A 241 -13.06 -7.51 -30.24
C GLU A 241 -14.18 -8.08 -29.35
N SER A 242 -15.43 -8.08 -29.84
CA SER A 242 -16.57 -8.74 -29.19
C SER A 242 -16.35 -10.24 -28.95
N ALA A 243 -15.80 -10.97 -29.93
CA ALA A 243 -15.50 -12.40 -29.80
C ALA A 243 -14.36 -12.67 -28.80
N ARG A 244 -13.26 -11.90 -28.87
CA ARG A 244 -12.11 -12.01 -27.97
C ARG A 244 -12.50 -11.69 -26.52
N TYR A 245 -13.32 -10.65 -26.31
CA TYR A 245 -13.85 -10.29 -25.00
C TYR A 245 -14.74 -11.38 -24.41
N LYS A 246 -15.68 -11.94 -25.19
CA LYS A 246 -16.53 -13.06 -24.76
C LYS A 246 -15.73 -14.32 -24.44
N TYR A 247 -14.67 -14.61 -25.20
CA TYR A 247 -13.77 -15.73 -24.92
C TYR A 247 -13.00 -15.51 -23.61
N LEU A 248 -12.41 -14.33 -23.39
CA LEU A 248 -11.72 -13.99 -22.14
C LEU A 248 -12.64 -14.05 -20.92
N LEU A 249 -13.85 -13.49 -21.00
CA LEU A 249 -14.86 -13.60 -19.95
C LEU A 249 -15.23 -15.05 -19.63
N ARG A 250 -15.33 -15.92 -20.65
CA ARG A 250 -15.57 -17.35 -20.45
C ARG A 250 -14.40 -18.03 -19.74
N GLN A 251 -13.16 -17.75 -20.15
CA GLN A 251 -11.95 -18.29 -19.50
C GLN A 251 -11.80 -17.81 -18.05
N LEU A 252 -12.19 -16.56 -17.74
CA LEU A 252 -12.23 -16.05 -16.37
C LEU A 252 -13.27 -16.80 -15.53
N LYS A 253 -14.50 -16.93 -16.01
CA LYS A 253 -15.57 -17.69 -15.32
C LYS A 253 -15.24 -19.17 -15.12
N GLU A 254 -14.56 -19.79 -16.08
CA GLU A 254 -14.09 -21.18 -15.96
C GLU A 254 -13.00 -21.31 -14.88
N LYS A 255 -12.06 -20.34 -14.78
CA LYS A 255 -11.05 -20.28 -13.71
C LYS A 255 -11.65 -19.99 -12.33
N GLU A 256 -12.60 -19.07 -12.23
CA GLU A 256 -13.35 -18.77 -10.99
C GLU A 256 -14.11 -20.03 -10.51
N ALA A 257 -14.81 -20.72 -11.41
CA ALA A 257 -15.51 -21.96 -11.09
C ALA A 257 -14.55 -23.10 -10.69
N GLU A 258 -13.35 -23.17 -11.28
CA GLU A 258 -12.33 -24.13 -10.86
C GLU A 258 -11.76 -23.80 -9.47
N GLN A 259 -11.51 -22.52 -9.20
CA GLN A 259 -11.05 -22.03 -7.90
C GLN A 259 -12.09 -22.30 -6.81
N GLU A 260 -13.38 -22.04 -7.07
CA GLU A 260 -14.48 -22.35 -6.16
C GLU A 260 -14.60 -23.86 -5.89
N ARG A 261 -14.51 -24.71 -6.93
CA ARG A 261 -14.42 -26.18 -6.75
C ARG A 261 -13.19 -26.61 -5.96
N ARG A 262 -12.07 -25.87 -6.02
CA ARG A 262 -10.86 -26.14 -5.23
C ARG A 262 -11.08 -25.76 -3.76
N TRP A 263 -11.72 -24.61 -3.50
CA TRP A 263 -12.15 -24.17 -2.17
C TRP A 263 -13.12 -25.15 -1.51
N GLN A 264 -14.17 -25.59 -2.21
CA GLN A 264 -15.13 -26.57 -1.69
C GLN A 264 -14.43 -27.88 -1.31
N ARG A 265 -13.57 -28.42 -2.20
CA ARG A 265 -12.79 -29.64 -1.91
C ARG A 265 -11.82 -29.47 -0.74
N GLN A 266 -11.27 -28.29 -0.49
CA GLN A 266 -10.45 -28.02 0.70
C GLN A 266 -11.30 -27.90 1.97
N ARG A 267 -12.44 -27.19 1.90
CA ARG A 267 -13.41 -27.04 2.99
C ARG A 267 -13.92 -28.40 3.46
N ASP A 268 -14.32 -29.28 2.54
CA ASP A 268 -14.78 -30.63 2.84
C ASP A 268 -13.69 -31.50 3.47
N ARG A 269 -12.44 -31.38 3.02
CA ARG A 269 -11.29 -32.07 3.65
C ARG A 269 -11.07 -31.60 5.08
N GLN A 270 -11.20 -30.30 5.35
CA GLN A 270 -11.09 -29.77 6.72
C GLN A 270 -12.28 -30.18 7.59
N LEU A 271 -13.52 -30.16 7.06
CA LEU A 271 -14.70 -30.65 7.78
C LEU A 271 -14.57 -32.14 8.14
N ARG A 272 -14.06 -32.98 7.22
CA ARG A 272 -13.79 -34.40 7.48
C ARG A 272 -12.70 -34.59 8.54
N LYS A 273 -11.61 -33.82 8.50
CA LYS A 273 -10.58 -33.84 9.54
C LYS A 273 -11.14 -33.45 10.91
N TRP A 274 -11.96 -32.40 10.95
CA TRP A 274 -12.59 -31.90 12.17
C TRP A 274 -13.57 -32.93 12.76
N LYS A 275 -14.44 -33.55 11.95
CA LYS A 275 -15.31 -34.65 12.39
C LYS A 275 -14.52 -35.85 12.91
N ASN A 276 -13.52 -36.33 12.16
CA ASN A 276 -12.63 -37.42 12.58
C ASN A 276 -11.73 -37.09 13.79
N GLN A 277 -11.71 -35.83 14.24
CA GLN A 277 -11.10 -35.39 15.50
C GLN A 277 -12.18 -35.38 16.60
N TYR A 278 -13.32 -34.75 16.36
CA TYR A 278 -14.46 -34.67 17.28
C TYR A 278 -14.97 -36.06 17.70
N ASP A 279 -15.22 -36.96 16.74
CA ASP A 279 -15.68 -38.34 16.98
C ASP A 279 -14.66 -39.15 17.81
N ARG A 280 -13.38 -38.76 17.77
CA ARG A 280 -12.29 -39.39 18.54
C ARG A 280 -12.20 -38.90 19.99
N TYR A 281 -12.80 -37.74 20.28
CA TYR A 281 -12.96 -37.20 21.63
C TYR A 281 -14.33 -37.49 22.24
N SER A 282 -15.27 -38.08 21.48
CA SER A 282 -16.64 -38.40 21.93
C SER A 282 -16.83 -39.85 22.41
N TYR A 283 -15.73 -40.57 22.66
CA TYR A 283 -15.69 -41.95 23.18
C TYR A 283 -14.86 -42.07 24.48
N TYR A 284 -14.73 -40.96 25.22
CA TYR A 284 -14.20 -40.88 26.58
C TYR A 284 -15.17 -40.10 27.47
#